data_AF-A0A3D5XA90-F1
#
_entry.id   AF-A0A3D5XA90-F1
#
_cell.length_a   1.000
_cell.length_b   1.000
_cell.length_c   1.000
_cell.angle_alpha   90.00
_cell.angle_beta   90.00
_cell.angle_gamma   90.00
#
_symmetry.space_group_name_H-M   'P 1'
#
loop_
_entity.id
_entity.type
_entity.pdbx_description
1 polymer ?
#
loop_
_entity_poly.entity_id
_entity_poly.type
_entity_poly.pdbx_seq_one_letter_code
_entity_poly.pdbx_strand_id
1 'polypeptide(L)'
;MKRLLILFLLTYCTSVAFSQKISISLFNSQKNQTFVITPVSGNYSIIAGDKTIPLSLNQIVYVSRSGDSVKVRDMVTHLGTWSRVSIVGQTDNDVIRMNSVVPSMPARIYDDNLTFYVDFDRLMTLNIIDLDKYIAGVVDAEAGPNAQPEFYKAQALLARTYALGHADKHMGEGFNLCDEVHCQAYKGKSIRNEKILKATKDTHGMVAVDEENDLIVGAFHANCGGQTANSGDVWLTSHSYLTSIMDNFCKGQPSSQWEVRVPMDEWIKFLESKEVKTSNLTVNDYPFVSKERRYEYKINGVIIPTGEIRSYFKLRSSFFSIDVVSNGIRIKGRGYGH
;
A
#
# COMPACT_ATOMS: atom_id res chain seq x y z
N MET A 1 -55.28 -44.63 5.98
CA MET A 1 -54.39 -43.62 5.37
C MET A 1 -53.51 -43.02 6.46
N LYS A 2 -52.25 -43.46 6.59
CA LYS A 2 -51.28 -42.88 7.54
C LYS A 2 -50.51 -41.78 6.81
N ARG A 3 -50.58 -40.53 7.29
CA ARG A 3 -49.76 -39.42 6.77
C ARG A 3 -48.42 -39.42 7.53
N LEU A 4 -47.34 -39.55 6.78
CA LEU A 4 -45.96 -39.46 7.25
C LEU A 4 -45.57 -37.97 7.30
N LEU A 5 -45.24 -37.46 8.48
CA LEU A 5 -44.72 -36.10 8.66
C LEU A 5 -43.18 -36.20 8.59
N ILE A 6 -42.58 -35.73 7.51
CA ILE A 6 -41.11 -35.64 7.38
C ILE A 6 -40.69 -34.29 7.95
N LEU A 7 -40.06 -34.32 9.13
CA LEU A 7 -39.44 -33.15 9.75
C LEU A 7 -38.06 -32.94 9.11
N PHE A 8 -37.89 -31.89 8.31
CA PHE A 8 -36.57 -31.46 7.83
C PHE A 8 -35.83 -30.81 9.01
N LEU A 9 -34.87 -31.53 9.59
CA LEU A 9 -33.94 -30.97 10.56
C LEU A 9 -32.93 -30.10 9.79
N LEU A 10 -33.10 -28.77 9.81
CA LEU A 10 -32.04 -27.84 9.41
C LEU A 10 -30.93 -27.90 10.46
N THR A 11 -29.86 -28.63 10.16
CA THR A 11 -28.61 -28.52 10.91
C THR A 11 -27.99 -27.16 10.63
N TYR A 12 -28.13 -26.24 11.59
CA TYR A 12 -27.36 -25.02 11.65
C TYR A 12 -25.87 -25.39 11.81
N CYS A 13 -25.15 -25.43 10.69
CA CYS A 13 -23.70 -25.51 10.72
C CYS A 13 -23.18 -24.12 11.10
N THR A 14 -22.90 -23.89 12.38
CA THR A 14 -22.18 -22.70 12.80
C THR A 14 -20.76 -22.80 12.26
N SER A 15 -20.51 -22.19 11.10
CA SER A 15 -19.14 -21.99 10.63
C SER A 15 -18.46 -21.06 11.63
N VAL A 16 -17.51 -21.60 12.39
CA VAL A 16 -16.54 -20.77 13.10
C VAL A 16 -15.73 -20.08 12.00
N ALA A 17 -16.04 -18.81 11.73
CA ALA A 17 -15.31 -18.02 10.76
C ALA A 17 -13.90 -17.83 11.32
N PHE A 18 -12.94 -18.59 10.79
CA PHE A 18 -11.54 -18.30 11.04
C PHE A 18 -11.23 -16.93 10.42
N SER A 19 -10.68 -16.03 11.23
CA SER A 19 -10.09 -14.79 10.76
C SER A 19 -9.07 -15.11 9.67
N GLN A 20 -9.26 -14.53 8.48
CA GLN A 20 -8.32 -14.69 7.38
C GLN A 20 -7.06 -13.90 7.71
N LYS A 21 -5.96 -14.61 7.98
CA LYS A 21 -4.66 -13.98 8.20
C LYS A 21 -3.98 -13.68 6.88
N ILE A 22 -3.29 -12.55 6.83
CA ILE A 22 -2.44 -12.13 5.73
C ILE A 22 -1.02 -11.88 6.25
N SER A 23 -0.02 -12.14 5.42
CA SER A 23 1.39 -11.91 5.72
C SER A 23 1.91 -10.67 5.00
N ILE A 24 2.34 -9.67 5.76
CA ILE A 24 2.82 -8.39 5.24
C ILE A 24 4.31 -8.26 5.50
N SER A 25 5.13 -8.17 4.46
CA SER A 25 6.56 -7.82 4.58
C SER A 25 6.72 -6.37 5.03
N LEU A 26 7.42 -6.17 6.14
CA LEU A 26 7.63 -4.88 6.77
C LEU A 26 9.02 -4.33 6.47
N PHE A 27 9.10 -3.02 6.22
CA PHE A 27 10.31 -2.34 5.79
C PHE A 27 10.93 -3.05 4.57
N ASN A 28 10.07 -3.43 3.61
CA ASN A 28 10.45 -4.34 2.54
C ASN A 28 11.45 -3.76 1.54
N SER A 29 11.65 -2.43 1.48
CA SER A 29 12.71 -1.83 0.66
C SER A 29 14.06 -1.72 1.37
N GLN A 30 14.16 -2.12 2.64
CA GLN A 30 15.31 -1.85 3.51
C GLN A 30 16.19 -3.09 3.70
N LYS A 31 17.48 -2.86 3.98
CA LYS A 31 18.44 -3.91 4.40
C LYS A 31 18.43 -4.08 5.92
N ASN A 32 17.31 -4.54 6.45
CA ASN A 32 17.11 -4.66 7.89
C ASN A 32 18.10 -5.66 8.51
N GLN A 33 18.70 -5.30 9.65
CA GLN A 33 19.65 -6.16 10.36
C GLN A 33 19.26 -6.39 11.81
N THR A 34 18.61 -5.43 12.47
CA THR A 34 18.26 -5.54 13.89
C THR A 34 16.99 -4.79 14.21
N PHE A 35 16.07 -5.47 14.90
CA PHE A 35 14.87 -4.90 15.48
C PHE A 35 14.90 -5.02 17.00
N VAL A 36 14.31 -4.04 17.66
CA VAL A 36 13.93 -4.10 19.07
C VAL A 36 12.43 -4.29 19.14
N ILE A 37 12.02 -5.32 19.87
CA ILE A 37 10.63 -5.74 20.05
C ILE A 37 10.24 -5.55 21.51
N THR A 38 9.02 -5.05 21.73
CA THR A 38 8.48 -4.80 23.07
C THR A 38 6.97 -5.08 23.07
N PRO A 39 6.51 -6.15 23.75
CA PRO A 39 5.08 -6.37 24.00
C PRO A 39 4.49 -5.17 24.77
N VAL A 40 3.42 -4.57 24.24
CA VAL A 40 2.78 -3.38 24.82
C VAL A 40 1.47 -3.75 25.50
N SER A 41 0.70 -4.67 24.93
CA SER A 41 -0.50 -5.23 25.55
C SER A 41 -0.70 -6.69 25.15
N GLY A 42 -1.48 -7.42 25.95
CA GLY A 42 -1.70 -8.85 25.75
C GLY A 42 -0.52 -9.71 26.21
N ASN A 43 -0.48 -10.93 25.72
CA ASN A 43 0.54 -11.93 26.08
C ASN A 43 1.23 -12.41 24.81
N TYR A 44 2.56 -12.45 24.84
CA TYR A 44 3.36 -12.91 23.71
C TYR A 44 4.25 -14.08 24.11
N SER A 45 4.51 -14.95 23.15
CA SER A 45 5.57 -15.96 23.25
C SER A 45 6.43 -15.95 22.01
N ILE A 46 7.73 -16.16 22.19
CA ILE A 46 8.64 -16.48 21.09
C ILE A 46 8.51 -17.96 20.79
N ILE A 47 8.25 -18.29 19.53
CA ILE A 47 8.25 -19.65 18.98
C ILE A 47 9.44 -19.76 18.03
N ALA A 48 10.41 -20.61 18.38
CA ALA A 48 11.63 -20.79 17.59
C ALA A 48 12.18 -22.21 17.74
N GLY A 49 12.16 -22.97 16.64
CA GLY A 49 12.48 -24.41 16.67
C GLY A 49 11.48 -25.17 17.55
N ASP A 50 12.01 -25.88 18.55
CA ASP A 50 11.27 -26.61 19.58
C ASP A 50 10.98 -25.76 20.84
N LYS A 51 11.44 -24.51 20.89
CA LYS A 51 11.27 -23.65 22.06
C LYS A 51 10.06 -22.73 21.96
N THR A 52 9.35 -22.64 23.07
CA THR A 52 8.36 -21.60 23.35
C THR A 52 8.82 -20.81 24.57
N ILE A 53 9.13 -19.53 24.39
CA ILE A 53 9.65 -18.65 25.45
C ILE A 53 8.61 -17.55 25.70
N PRO A 54 7.93 -17.53 26.87
CA PRO A 54 6.96 -16.48 27.17
C PRO A 54 7.66 -15.13 27.32
N LEU A 55 7.00 -14.07 26.87
CA LEU A 55 7.46 -12.69 27.02
C LEU A 55 6.58 -11.92 28.00
N SER A 56 7.23 -11.19 28.90
CA SER A 56 6.55 -10.26 29.80
C SER A 56 6.19 -8.95 29.09
N LEU A 57 5.14 -8.29 29.56
CA LEU A 57 4.81 -6.93 29.12
C LEU A 57 6.01 -6.00 29.34
N ASN A 58 6.26 -5.13 28.36
CA ASN A 58 7.39 -4.21 28.31
C ASN A 58 8.78 -4.86 28.29
N GLN A 59 8.89 -6.19 28.17
CA GLN A 59 10.17 -6.85 27.99
C GLN A 59 10.80 -6.44 26.65
N ILE A 60 12.06 -6.02 26.70
CA ILE A 60 12.83 -5.62 25.52
C ILE A 60 13.56 -6.84 24.96
N VAL A 61 13.26 -7.18 23.71
CA VAL A 61 13.90 -8.28 22.98
C VAL A 61 14.57 -7.73 21.73
N TYR A 62 15.82 -8.09 21.50
CA TYR A 62 16.55 -7.78 20.27
C TYR A 62 16.47 -9.00 19.35
N VAL A 63 16.00 -8.77 18.13
CA VAL A 63 15.99 -9.74 17.04
C VAL A 63 16.94 -9.24 15.98
N SER A 64 18.01 -9.99 15.72
CA SER A 64 19.11 -9.56 14.85
C SER A 64 19.52 -10.66 13.89
N ARG A 65 19.95 -10.27 12.69
CA ARG A 65 20.61 -11.19 11.76
C ARG A 65 21.97 -11.62 12.32
N SER A 66 22.31 -12.89 12.14
CA SER A 66 23.58 -13.50 12.49
C SER A 66 23.93 -14.55 11.43
N GLY A 67 24.64 -14.14 10.38
CA GLY A 67 24.82 -14.96 9.18
C GLY A 67 23.46 -15.22 8.52
N ASP A 68 23.16 -16.50 8.27
CA ASP A 68 21.88 -16.95 7.69
C ASP A 68 20.84 -17.33 8.75
N SER A 69 21.01 -16.86 9.98
CA SER A 69 20.12 -17.14 11.10
C SER A 69 19.70 -15.87 11.85
N VAL A 70 18.62 -16.01 12.62
CA VAL A 70 18.06 -14.99 13.49
C VAL A 70 18.52 -15.25 14.92
N LYS A 71 19.30 -14.32 15.45
CA LYS A 71 19.74 -14.30 16.85
C LYS A 71 18.77 -13.47 17.68
N VAL A 72 18.31 -14.06 18.78
CA VAL A 72 17.40 -13.43 19.75
C VAL A 72 18.09 -13.31 21.11
N ARG A 73 18.00 -12.12 21.71
CA ARG A 73 18.49 -11.86 23.06
C ARG A 73 17.58 -10.86 23.76
N ASP A 74 17.57 -10.86 25.08
CA ASP A 74 17.06 -9.73 25.85
C ASP A 74 18.21 -8.78 26.25
N MET A 75 18.02 -7.99 27.31
CA MET A 75 19.03 -7.06 27.82
C MET A 75 20.22 -7.76 28.52
N VAL A 76 20.05 -9.00 28.97
CA VAL A 76 20.99 -9.72 29.84
C VAL A 76 21.43 -11.05 29.22
N THR A 77 20.53 -11.74 28.51
CA THR A 77 20.65 -13.14 28.14
C THR A 77 20.54 -13.32 26.64
N HIS A 78 21.43 -14.14 26.06
CA HIS A 78 21.25 -14.70 24.72
C HIS A 78 20.23 -15.85 24.80
N LEU A 79 19.07 -15.67 24.16
CA LEU A 79 17.98 -16.66 24.21
C LEU A 79 18.24 -17.81 23.22
N GLY A 80 18.84 -17.49 22.07
CA GLY A 80 19.28 -18.48 21.09
C GLY A 80 19.41 -17.90 19.67
N THR A 81 19.68 -18.79 18.73
CA THR A 81 19.85 -18.48 17.31
C THR A 81 19.15 -19.56 16.48
N TRP A 82 18.26 -19.15 15.56
CA TRP A 82 17.43 -20.07 14.77
C TRP A 82 17.29 -19.59 13.33
N SER A 83 16.96 -20.47 12.39
CA SER A 83 16.66 -20.08 11.00
C SER A 83 15.43 -19.18 10.89
N ARG A 84 14.44 -19.40 11.77
CA ARG A 84 13.18 -18.65 11.82
C ARG A 84 12.72 -18.46 13.26
N VAL A 85 12.18 -17.28 13.54
CA VAL A 85 11.65 -16.90 14.86
C VAL A 85 10.30 -16.23 14.66
N SER A 86 9.28 -16.67 15.39
CA SER A 86 7.98 -16.01 15.43
C SER A 86 7.67 -15.49 16.83
N ILE A 87 7.09 -14.30 16.93
CA ILE A 87 6.58 -13.72 18.17
C ILE A 87 5.07 -13.69 18.05
N VAL A 88 4.40 -14.52 18.85
CA VAL A 88 2.99 -14.89 18.66
C VAL A 88 2.15 -14.43 19.83
N GLY A 89 1.12 -13.64 19.53
CA GLY A 89 0.10 -13.20 20.49
C GLY A 89 -0.79 -14.36 20.94
N GLN A 90 -1.30 -14.30 22.17
CA GLN A 90 -2.11 -15.36 22.79
C GLN A 90 -3.58 -14.98 23.04
N THR A 91 -3.97 -13.72 22.79
CA THR A 91 -5.28 -13.17 23.18
C THR A 91 -6.05 -12.48 22.06
N ASP A 92 -5.58 -12.59 20.80
CA ASP A 92 -6.11 -11.95 19.59
C ASP A 92 -6.13 -10.41 19.60
N ASN A 93 -5.86 -9.76 20.72
CA ASN A 93 -5.78 -8.29 20.84
C ASN A 93 -4.39 -7.87 21.34
N ASP A 94 -3.40 -8.72 21.13
CA ASP A 94 -2.03 -8.49 21.55
C ASP A 94 -1.39 -7.42 20.66
N VAL A 95 -0.70 -6.47 21.28
CA VAL A 95 -0.09 -5.34 20.59
C VAL A 95 1.40 -5.31 20.88
N ILE A 96 2.19 -5.18 19.82
CA ILE A 96 3.65 -5.21 19.91
C ILE A 96 4.27 -3.98 19.26
N ARG A 97 5.22 -3.37 19.96
CA ARG A 97 6.02 -2.28 19.43
C ARG A 97 7.29 -2.84 18.82
N MET A 98 7.63 -2.36 17.63
CA MET A 98 8.85 -2.72 16.93
C MET A 98 9.59 -1.47 16.45
N ASN A 99 10.91 -1.46 16.68
CA ASN A 99 11.82 -0.41 16.24
C ASN A 99 12.94 -1.01 15.40
N SER A 100 13.18 -0.48 14.19
CA SER A 100 14.38 -0.85 13.42
C SER A 100 15.57 -0.06 13.96
N VAL A 101 16.63 -0.77 14.35
CA VAL A 101 17.88 -0.16 14.85
C VAL A 101 18.87 0.03 13.70
N VAL A 102 18.88 -0.93 12.77
CA VAL A 102 19.77 -0.91 11.61
C VAL A 102 18.96 -1.35 10.38
N PRO A 103 18.59 -0.41 9.48
CA PRO A 103 18.75 1.05 9.62
C PRO A 103 17.87 1.62 10.74
N SER A 104 18.27 2.76 11.33
CA SER A 104 17.48 3.43 12.37
C SER A 104 16.21 4.02 11.76
N MET A 105 15.04 3.57 12.23
CA MET A 105 13.74 4.04 11.76
C MET A 105 12.80 4.30 12.95
N PRO A 106 11.79 5.16 12.82
CA PRO A 106 10.80 5.37 13.86
C PRO A 106 10.10 4.07 14.26
N ALA A 107 9.83 3.93 15.55
CA ALA A 107 9.11 2.77 16.04
C ALA A 107 7.66 2.76 15.53
N ARG A 108 7.17 1.57 15.20
CA ARG A 108 5.78 1.32 14.80
C ARG A 108 5.16 0.32 15.76
N ILE A 109 3.83 0.33 15.82
CA ILE A 109 3.04 -0.58 16.64
C ILE A 109 2.31 -1.52 15.69
N TYR A 110 2.27 -2.81 16.01
CA TYR A 110 1.64 -3.84 15.18
C TYR A 110 0.67 -4.66 16.02
N ASP A 111 -0.36 -5.17 15.36
CA ASP A 111 -1.26 -6.17 15.89
C ASP A 111 -0.76 -7.57 15.55
N ASP A 112 -1.19 -8.55 16.35
CA ASP A 112 -0.98 -9.97 16.11
C ASP A 112 0.51 -10.35 16.08
N ASN A 113 0.97 -11.04 15.03
CA ASN A 113 2.20 -11.83 15.13
C ASN A 113 3.30 -11.21 14.28
N LEU A 114 4.54 -11.32 14.74
CA LEU A 114 5.73 -11.00 13.95
C LEU A 114 6.49 -12.27 13.64
N THR A 115 7.07 -12.36 12.45
CA THR A 115 7.94 -13.47 12.04
C THR A 115 9.20 -12.93 11.40
N PHE A 116 10.32 -13.55 11.72
CA PHE A 116 11.65 -13.16 11.29
C PHE A 116 12.40 -14.36 10.71
N TYR A 117 13.08 -14.17 9.60
CA TYR A 117 14.03 -15.12 9.00
C TYR A 117 15.06 -14.34 8.18
N VAL A 118 16.15 -14.98 7.80
CA VAL A 118 17.17 -14.36 6.94
C VAL A 118 16.95 -14.79 5.49
N ASP A 119 16.86 -13.81 4.60
CA ASP A 119 16.85 -14.02 3.14
C ASP A 119 17.37 -12.75 2.46
N PHE A 120 17.85 -12.85 1.21
CA PHE A 120 18.37 -11.72 0.42
C PHE A 120 19.39 -10.83 1.18
N ASP A 121 20.28 -11.44 1.98
CA ASP A 121 21.28 -10.76 2.82
C ASP A 121 20.68 -9.76 3.85
N ARG A 122 19.44 -9.98 4.26
CA ARG A 122 18.73 -9.14 5.23
C ARG A 122 17.84 -9.95 6.16
N LEU A 123 17.42 -9.32 7.25
CA LEU A 123 16.40 -9.84 8.14
C LEU A 123 15.02 -9.55 7.53
N MET A 124 14.41 -10.58 6.95
CA MET A 124 13.01 -10.54 6.53
C MET A 124 12.12 -10.46 7.77
N THR A 125 11.15 -9.56 7.74
CA THR A 125 10.23 -9.31 8.85
C THR A 125 8.82 -9.27 8.33
N LEU A 126 7.99 -10.22 8.76
CA LEU A 126 6.60 -10.33 8.36
C LEU A 126 5.69 -10.01 9.55
N ASN A 127 4.62 -9.26 9.31
CA ASN A 127 3.47 -9.21 10.21
C ASN A 127 2.41 -10.20 9.72
N ILE A 128 2.11 -11.22 10.53
CA ILE A 128 1.06 -12.19 10.28
C ILE A 128 -0.17 -11.76 11.07
N ILE A 129 -1.11 -11.13 10.38
CA ILE A 129 -2.15 -10.27 10.96
C ILE A 129 -3.52 -10.64 10.40
N ASP A 130 -4.57 -10.48 11.21
CA ASP A 130 -5.95 -10.49 10.74
C ASP A 130 -6.18 -9.45 9.63
N LEU A 131 -6.90 -9.84 8.58
CA LEU A 131 -7.14 -8.99 7.42
C LEU A 131 -7.75 -7.65 7.81
N ASP A 132 -8.76 -7.61 8.67
CA ASP A 132 -9.42 -6.36 9.03
C ASP A 132 -8.52 -5.44 9.84
N LYS A 133 -7.67 -5.97 10.73
CA LYS A 133 -6.67 -5.15 11.42
C LYS A 133 -5.64 -4.57 10.43
N TYR A 134 -5.24 -5.34 9.43
CA TYR A 134 -4.41 -4.83 8.34
C TYR A 134 -5.11 -3.72 7.55
N ILE A 135 -6.38 -3.91 7.17
CA ILE A 135 -7.17 -2.89 6.46
C ILE A 135 -7.29 -1.61 7.26
N ALA A 136 -7.54 -1.69 8.58
CA ALA A 136 -7.57 -0.50 9.42
C ALA A 136 -6.22 0.25 9.40
N GLY A 137 -5.09 -0.46 9.43
CA GLY A 137 -3.75 0.12 9.33
C GLY A 137 -3.47 0.75 7.96
N VAL A 138 -3.94 0.14 6.87
CA VAL A 138 -3.85 0.70 5.52
C VAL A 138 -4.66 1.98 5.40
N VAL A 139 -5.92 1.97 5.85
CA VAL A 139 -6.79 3.14 5.81
C VAL A 139 -6.17 4.29 6.62
N ASP A 140 -5.60 4.03 7.80
CA ASP A 140 -4.92 5.07 8.60
C ASP A 140 -3.71 5.66 7.88
N ALA A 141 -2.92 4.83 7.20
CA ALA A 141 -1.72 5.26 6.48
C ALA A 141 -2.03 6.05 5.20
N GLU A 142 -3.11 5.71 4.49
CA GLU A 142 -3.49 6.30 3.18
C GLU A 142 -4.42 7.51 3.32
N ALA A 143 -5.41 7.44 4.22
CA ALA A 143 -6.46 8.46 4.36
C ALA A 143 -6.10 9.58 5.36
N GLY A 144 -5.27 9.26 6.36
CA GLY A 144 -5.05 10.12 7.52
C GLY A 144 -6.28 10.23 8.45
N PRO A 145 -6.22 11.08 9.49
CA PRO A 145 -7.15 10.99 10.63
C PRO A 145 -8.46 11.80 10.50
N ASN A 146 -8.58 12.71 9.54
CA ASN A 146 -9.62 13.76 9.55
C ASN A 146 -10.70 13.64 8.45
N ALA A 147 -10.83 12.48 7.80
CA ALA A 147 -11.88 12.24 6.81
C ALA A 147 -13.24 11.89 7.46
N GLN A 148 -14.27 11.90 6.61
CA GLN A 148 -15.65 11.55 6.98
C GLN A 148 -15.82 10.02 7.14
N PRO A 149 -16.74 9.54 7.98
CA PRO A 149 -16.96 8.10 8.19
C PRO A 149 -17.22 7.30 6.90
N GLU A 150 -18.04 7.82 5.99
CA GLU A 150 -18.35 7.13 4.72
C GLU A 150 -17.13 7.05 3.79
N PHE A 151 -16.23 8.04 3.84
CA PHE A 151 -14.96 7.96 3.13
C PHE A 151 -14.10 6.81 3.67
N TYR A 152 -14.00 6.64 4.99
CA TYR A 152 -13.26 5.51 5.57
C TYR A 152 -13.88 4.16 5.23
N LYS A 153 -15.21 4.06 5.11
CA LYS A 153 -15.87 2.82 4.68
C LYS A 153 -15.55 2.49 3.23
N ALA A 154 -15.62 3.48 2.33
CA ALA A 154 -15.22 3.32 0.94
C ALA A 154 -13.75 2.90 0.83
N GLN A 155 -12.86 3.56 1.57
CA GLN A 155 -11.43 3.23 1.59
C GLN A 155 -11.18 1.82 2.14
N ALA A 156 -11.86 1.42 3.22
CA ALA A 156 -11.72 0.07 3.79
C ALA A 156 -12.19 -1.01 2.79
N LEU A 157 -13.31 -0.76 2.10
CA LEU A 157 -13.83 -1.67 1.07
C LEU A 157 -12.86 -1.81 -0.11
N LEU A 158 -12.34 -0.70 -0.65
CA LEU A 158 -11.35 -0.73 -1.74
C LEU A 158 -10.04 -1.37 -1.30
N ALA A 159 -9.56 -1.05 -0.10
CA ALA A 159 -8.33 -1.61 0.43
C ALA A 159 -8.44 -3.13 0.63
N ARG A 160 -9.57 -3.63 1.13
CA ARG A 160 -9.85 -5.07 1.29
C ARG A 160 -9.94 -5.79 -0.04
N THR A 161 -10.65 -5.19 -0.99
CA THR A 161 -10.77 -5.73 -2.36
C THR A 161 -9.40 -5.88 -3.00
N TYR A 162 -8.55 -4.86 -2.91
CA TYR A 162 -7.17 -4.92 -3.40
C TYR A 162 -6.37 -6.02 -2.70
N ALA A 163 -6.42 -6.07 -1.36
CA ALA A 163 -5.63 -7.00 -0.57
C ALA A 163 -5.94 -8.47 -0.91
N LEU A 164 -7.23 -8.78 -1.11
CA LEU A 164 -7.69 -10.11 -1.50
C LEU A 164 -7.37 -10.43 -2.97
N GLY A 165 -7.61 -9.48 -3.89
CA GLY A 165 -7.30 -9.66 -5.30
C GLY A 165 -5.81 -9.79 -5.62
N HIS A 166 -4.94 -9.35 -4.70
CA HIS A 166 -3.49 -9.41 -4.83
C HIS A 166 -2.82 -10.24 -3.73
N ALA A 167 -3.56 -11.10 -3.02
CA ALA A 167 -3.02 -11.90 -1.92
C ALA A 167 -1.82 -12.76 -2.35
N ASP A 168 -1.74 -13.14 -3.63
CA ASP A 168 -0.66 -13.97 -4.15
C ASP A 168 0.50 -13.18 -4.77
N LYS A 169 0.46 -11.83 -4.73
CA LYS A 169 1.39 -10.95 -5.44
C LYS A 169 2.86 -11.21 -5.13
N HIS A 170 3.19 -11.50 -3.88
CA HIS A 170 4.55 -11.78 -3.41
C HIS A 170 4.74 -13.22 -2.91
N MET A 171 3.82 -14.14 -3.25
CA MET A 171 3.89 -15.49 -2.69
C MET A 171 5.14 -16.27 -3.10
N GLY A 172 5.72 -15.96 -4.27
CA GLY A 172 7.03 -16.47 -4.67
C GLY A 172 8.19 -15.98 -3.79
N GLU A 173 8.01 -14.88 -3.06
CA GLU A 173 8.94 -14.33 -2.07
C GLU A 173 8.60 -14.77 -0.63
N GLY A 174 7.53 -15.57 -0.44
CA GLY A 174 7.15 -16.13 0.86
C GLY A 174 6.24 -15.26 1.73
N PHE A 175 5.57 -14.25 1.17
CA PHE A 175 4.59 -13.41 1.85
C PHE A 175 3.50 -12.91 0.89
N ASN A 176 2.39 -12.37 1.39
CA ASN A 176 1.27 -11.96 0.53
C ASN A 176 1.51 -10.57 -0.08
N LEU A 177 1.72 -9.56 0.77
CA LEU A 177 1.88 -8.15 0.40
C LEU A 177 3.04 -7.51 1.17
N CYS A 178 3.43 -6.28 0.81
CA CYS A 178 4.42 -5.51 1.57
C CYS A 178 3.90 -4.15 1.99
N ASP A 179 4.64 -3.46 2.86
CA ASP A 179 4.27 -2.17 3.43
C ASP A 179 4.58 -0.94 2.55
N GLU A 180 4.96 -1.18 1.29
CA GLU A 180 5.31 -0.15 0.30
C GLU A 180 4.12 0.21 -0.60
N VAL A 181 4.19 1.39 -1.22
CA VAL A 181 3.11 1.97 -2.04
C VAL A 181 2.76 1.17 -3.30
N HIS A 182 3.62 0.26 -3.76
CA HIS A 182 3.27 -0.62 -4.88
C HIS A 182 2.32 -1.76 -4.47
N CYS A 183 2.19 -2.02 -3.17
CA CYS A 183 1.10 -2.81 -2.59
C CYS A 183 0.06 -1.83 -2.04
N GLN A 184 0.19 -1.47 -0.77
CA GLN A 184 -0.61 -0.47 -0.06
C GLN A 184 0.25 0.10 1.06
N ALA A 185 0.15 1.39 1.35
CA ALA A 185 0.88 1.95 2.47
C ALA A 185 0.39 1.31 3.76
N TYR A 186 1.29 0.67 4.51
CA TYR A 186 0.97 0.06 5.80
C TYR A 186 1.99 0.51 6.85
N LYS A 187 1.52 1.19 7.89
CA LYS A 187 2.41 1.75 8.95
C LYS A 187 2.18 1.10 10.31
N GLY A 188 1.52 -0.06 10.32
CA GLY A 188 1.16 -0.80 11.53
C GLY A 188 -0.28 -0.59 11.96
N LYS A 189 -0.55 -0.87 13.23
CA LYS A 189 -1.85 -0.74 13.89
C LYS A 189 -2.40 0.68 13.78
N SER A 190 -3.68 0.80 13.41
CA SER A 190 -4.42 2.06 13.56
C SER A 190 -4.61 2.36 15.05
N ILE A 191 -3.91 3.38 15.54
CA ILE A 191 -3.83 3.71 16.98
C ILE A 191 -4.66 4.92 17.39
N ARG A 192 -5.08 5.76 16.44
CA ARG A 192 -5.54 7.13 16.72
C ARG A 192 -6.96 7.43 16.29
N ASN A 193 -7.64 6.52 15.59
CA ASN A 193 -8.89 6.85 14.92
C ASN A 193 -9.95 5.76 15.04
N GLU A 194 -10.82 5.90 16.04
CA GLU A 194 -11.98 5.03 16.23
C GLU A 194 -12.91 4.99 15.02
N LYS A 195 -12.96 6.07 14.21
CA LYS A 195 -13.78 6.09 12.99
C LYS A 195 -13.27 5.10 11.95
N ILE A 196 -11.96 4.91 11.85
CA ILE A 196 -11.33 3.95 10.93
C ILE A 196 -11.60 2.52 11.40
N LEU A 197 -11.42 2.25 12.71
CA LEU A 197 -11.73 0.96 13.30
C LEU A 197 -13.21 0.60 13.09
N LYS A 198 -14.11 1.56 13.33
CA LYS A 198 -15.53 1.39 13.09
C LYS A 198 -15.85 1.18 11.61
N ALA A 199 -15.29 1.95 10.70
CA ALA A 199 -15.53 1.81 9.27
C ALA A 199 -15.08 0.45 8.73
N THR A 200 -13.93 -0.04 9.20
CA THR A 200 -13.40 -1.34 8.81
C THR A 200 -14.31 -2.47 9.30
N LYS A 201 -14.78 -2.38 10.55
CA LYS A 201 -15.74 -3.32 11.15
C LYS A 201 -17.11 -3.27 10.46
N ASP A 202 -17.63 -2.08 10.19
CA ASP A 202 -18.93 -1.88 9.53
C ASP A 202 -18.93 -2.41 8.09
N THR A 203 -17.74 -2.57 7.48
CA THR A 203 -17.55 -3.13 6.13
C THR A 203 -16.89 -4.52 6.17
N HIS A 204 -16.93 -5.21 7.32
CA HIS A 204 -16.33 -6.54 7.47
C HIS A 204 -16.83 -7.51 6.39
N GLY A 205 -15.90 -8.17 5.72
CA GLY A 205 -16.20 -9.12 4.65
C GLY A 205 -16.75 -8.52 3.35
N MET A 206 -16.93 -7.19 3.27
CA MET A 206 -17.39 -6.53 2.05
C MET A 206 -16.23 -6.25 1.09
N VAL A 207 -16.45 -6.60 -0.17
CA VAL A 207 -15.56 -6.35 -1.30
C VAL A 207 -16.35 -5.75 -2.47
N ALA A 208 -15.68 -5.06 -3.38
CA ALA A 208 -16.26 -4.65 -4.65
C ALA A 208 -15.94 -5.69 -5.73
N VAL A 209 -16.96 -6.05 -6.50
CA VAL A 209 -16.85 -6.95 -7.66
C VAL A 209 -17.43 -6.28 -8.90
N ASP A 210 -17.01 -6.74 -10.06
CA ASP A 210 -17.59 -6.34 -11.34
C ASP A 210 -18.85 -7.17 -11.68
N GLU A 211 -19.36 -6.97 -12.90
CA GLU A 211 -20.55 -7.67 -13.41
C GLU A 211 -20.35 -9.19 -13.55
N GLU A 212 -19.10 -9.65 -13.66
CA GLU A 212 -18.73 -11.07 -13.74
C GLU A 212 -18.52 -11.69 -12.35
N ASN A 213 -18.64 -10.88 -11.28
CA ASN A 213 -18.35 -11.21 -9.88
C ASN A 213 -16.85 -11.38 -9.56
N ASP A 214 -15.97 -10.88 -10.41
CA ASP A 214 -14.54 -10.83 -10.12
C ASP A 214 -14.21 -9.61 -9.26
N LEU A 215 -13.22 -9.75 -8.36
CA LEU A 215 -12.76 -8.63 -7.53
C LEU A 215 -12.22 -7.51 -8.42
N ILE A 216 -12.73 -6.29 -8.21
CA ILE A 216 -12.26 -5.16 -8.99
C ILE A 216 -10.82 -4.79 -8.64
N VAL A 217 -10.12 -4.15 -9.58
CA VAL A 217 -8.89 -3.41 -9.25
C VAL A 217 -9.27 -2.16 -8.46
N GLY A 218 -9.17 -2.24 -7.12
CA GLY A 218 -9.49 -1.16 -6.18
C GLY A 218 -8.46 -0.02 -6.14
N ALA A 219 -8.08 0.52 -7.30
CA ALA A 219 -7.10 1.61 -7.39
C ALA A 219 -7.67 2.93 -6.88
N PHE A 220 -6.86 3.66 -6.10
CA PHE A 220 -7.22 4.98 -5.55
C PHE A 220 -6.00 5.90 -5.57
N HIS A 221 -6.24 7.21 -5.48
CA HIS A 221 -5.19 8.23 -5.52
C HIS A 221 -5.59 9.48 -4.72
N ALA A 222 -4.62 10.33 -4.39
CA ALA A 222 -4.81 11.43 -3.46
C ALA A 222 -5.70 12.57 -4.01
N ASN A 223 -5.53 12.95 -5.28
CA ASN A 223 -6.36 13.97 -5.90
C ASN A 223 -6.39 13.81 -7.43
N CYS A 224 -7.57 13.76 -8.02
CA CYS A 224 -7.75 13.51 -9.45
C CYS A 224 -7.42 14.71 -10.35
N GLY A 225 -7.37 15.93 -9.80
CA GLY A 225 -7.18 17.16 -10.57
C GLY A 225 -8.44 17.63 -11.31
N GLY A 226 -9.60 17.06 -10.97
CA GLY A 226 -10.91 17.39 -11.53
C GLY A 226 -11.48 16.36 -12.52
N GLN A 227 -10.72 15.31 -12.83
CA GLN A 227 -11.12 14.22 -13.72
C GLN A 227 -10.26 12.97 -13.44
N THR A 228 -10.88 11.80 -13.29
CA THR A 228 -10.17 10.52 -13.16
C THR A 228 -9.60 10.05 -14.51
N ALA A 229 -8.60 9.16 -14.51
CA ALA A 229 -8.10 8.53 -15.74
C ALA A 229 -8.91 7.29 -16.13
N ASN A 230 -8.89 6.94 -17.42
CA ASN A 230 -9.17 5.57 -17.81
C ASN A 230 -8.00 4.67 -17.38
N SER A 231 -8.30 3.46 -16.94
CA SER A 231 -7.29 2.45 -16.57
C SER A 231 -6.28 2.18 -17.70
N GLY A 232 -6.74 2.06 -18.95
CA GLY A 232 -5.86 1.84 -20.11
C GLY A 232 -4.92 3.00 -20.44
N ASP A 233 -5.18 4.21 -19.91
CA ASP A 233 -4.27 5.36 -20.05
C ASP A 233 -3.16 5.34 -18.99
N VAL A 234 -3.30 4.51 -17.96
CA VAL A 234 -2.42 4.44 -16.79
C VAL A 234 -1.65 3.11 -16.73
N TRP A 235 -2.33 2.01 -17.05
CA TRP A 235 -1.84 0.64 -16.99
C TRP A 235 -2.08 -0.09 -18.31
N LEU A 236 -1.45 -1.25 -18.47
CA LEU A 236 -1.58 -2.08 -19.67
C LEU A 236 -2.99 -2.68 -19.83
N THR A 237 -3.71 -2.90 -18.73
CA THR A 237 -5.03 -3.51 -18.73
C THR A 237 -6.11 -2.46 -18.55
N SER A 238 -7.06 -2.44 -19.48
CA SER A 238 -8.28 -1.65 -19.37
C SER A 238 -9.36 -2.42 -18.63
N HIS A 239 -10.09 -1.73 -17.77
CA HIS A 239 -11.26 -2.25 -17.05
C HIS A 239 -12.47 -1.37 -17.33
N SER A 240 -13.63 -1.99 -17.60
CA SER A 240 -14.89 -1.31 -17.92
C SER A 240 -15.39 -0.41 -16.78
N TYR A 241 -15.06 -0.74 -15.54
CA TYR A 241 -15.42 0.03 -14.33
C TYR A 241 -14.38 1.11 -13.95
N LEU A 242 -13.21 1.15 -14.59
CA LEU A 242 -12.18 2.18 -14.39
C LEU A 242 -12.10 3.12 -15.60
N THR A 243 -13.19 3.86 -15.81
CA THR A 243 -13.33 4.87 -16.86
C THR A 243 -13.17 6.29 -16.31
N SER A 244 -12.79 7.22 -17.18
CA SER A 244 -12.67 8.63 -16.83
C SER A 244 -14.03 9.25 -16.50
N ILE A 245 -14.11 9.89 -15.33
CA ILE A 245 -15.30 10.60 -14.84
C ILE A 245 -14.86 11.99 -14.37
N MET A 246 -15.71 12.99 -14.63
CA MET A 246 -15.53 14.34 -14.12
C MET A 246 -15.82 14.38 -12.61
N ASP A 247 -14.88 14.93 -11.85
CA ASP A 247 -15.01 15.06 -10.40
C ASP A 247 -14.88 16.54 -9.99
N ASN A 248 -15.98 17.11 -9.53
CA ASN A 248 -16.03 18.50 -9.09
C ASN A 248 -15.59 18.70 -7.63
N PHE A 249 -15.46 17.63 -6.84
CA PHE A 249 -15.08 17.67 -5.43
C PHE A 249 -13.56 17.71 -5.24
N CYS A 250 -12.76 17.17 -6.16
CA CYS A 250 -11.29 17.27 -6.15
C CYS A 250 -10.76 18.71 -6.30
N LYS A 251 -11.52 19.60 -6.94
CA LYS A 251 -11.09 20.95 -7.29
C LYS A 251 -10.97 21.81 -6.03
N GLY A 252 -9.85 22.54 -5.89
CA GLY A 252 -9.59 23.41 -4.73
C GLY A 252 -9.14 22.68 -3.45
N GLN A 253 -9.06 21.35 -3.48
CA GLN A 253 -8.49 20.56 -2.38
C GLN A 253 -6.95 20.62 -2.39
N PRO A 254 -6.28 20.20 -1.30
CA PRO A 254 -4.82 20.08 -1.26
C PRO A 254 -4.28 19.28 -2.45
N SER A 255 -3.13 19.71 -2.98
CA SER A 255 -2.49 19.11 -4.16
C SER A 255 -3.31 19.12 -5.45
N SER A 256 -4.41 19.89 -5.52
CA SER A 256 -5.22 20.01 -6.75
C SER A 256 -4.52 20.75 -7.89
N GLN A 257 -3.54 21.60 -7.59
CA GLN A 257 -2.71 22.31 -8.58
C GLN A 257 -1.23 22.31 -8.16
N TRP A 258 -0.34 22.29 -9.14
CA TRP A 258 1.10 22.38 -8.94
C TRP A 258 1.79 22.95 -10.18
N GLU A 259 3.00 23.50 -9.99
CA GLU A 259 3.84 24.01 -11.07
C GLU A 259 5.27 23.49 -10.91
N VAL A 260 5.88 23.10 -12.02
CA VAL A 260 7.31 22.77 -12.12
C VAL A 260 7.91 23.54 -13.29
N ARG A 261 9.14 24.01 -13.13
CA ARG A 261 9.93 24.63 -14.22
C ARG A 261 11.07 23.71 -14.57
N VAL A 262 11.20 23.42 -15.85
CA VAL A 262 12.24 22.55 -16.42
C VAL A 262 13.13 23.40 -17.33
N PRO A 263 14.45 23.41 -17.12
CA PRO A 263 15.39 24.03 -18.05
C PRO A 263 15.21 23.54 -19.48
N MET A 264 15.39 24.41 -20.47
CA MET A 264 15.17 24.05 -21.88
C MET A 264 16.07 22.90 -22.34
N ASP A 265 17.32 22.87 -21.89
CA ASP A 265 18.28 21.82 -22.26
C ASP A 265 17.86 20.45 -21.69
N GLU A 266 17.31 20.42 -20.47
CA GLU A 266 16.77 19.19 -19.87
C GLU A 266 15.53 18.70 -20.60
N TRP A 267 14.65 19.62 -21.00
CA TRP A 267 13.48 19.30 -21.81
C TRP A 267 13.87 18.74 -23.19
N ILE A 268 14.84 19.36 -23.86
CA ILE A 268 15.38 18.90 -25.14
C ILE A 268 15.99 17.50 -25.00
N LYS A 269 16.81 17.25 -23.96
CA LYS A 269 17.38 15.93 -23.67
C LYS A 269 16.30 14.87 -23.48
N PHE A 270 15.22 15.20 -22.77
CA PHE A 270 14.08 14.30 -22.63
C PHE A 270 13.44 13.99 -23.98
N LEU A 271 13.15 15.00 -24.79
CA LEU A 271 12.54 14.81 -26.11
C LEU A 271 13.42 13.96 -27.04
N GLU A 272 14.73 14.20 -27.05
CA GLU A 272 15.70 13.41 -27.83
C GLU A 272 15.75 11.96 -27.36
N SER A 273 15.62 11.71 -26.05
CA SER A 273 15.50 10.34 -25.51
C SER A 273 14.22 9.60 -25.96
N LYS A 274 13.25 10.35 -26.51
CA LYS A 274 12.00 9.84 -27.12
C LYS A 274 12.04 9.91 -28.64
N GLU A 275 13.23 10.04 -29.22
CA GLU A 275 13.47 10.09 -30.68
C GLU A 275 12.82 11.28 -31.38
N VAL A 276 12.47 12.33 -30.64
CA VAL A 276 11.96 13.58 -31.21
C VAL A 276 13.11 14.37 -31.81
N LYS A 277 13.03 14.71 -33.09
CA LYS A 277 13.99 15.61 -33.74
C LYS A 277 13.73 17.04 -33.28
N THR A 278 14.62 17.61 -32.48
CA THR A 278 14.47 18.94 -31.86
C THR A 278 15.02 20.09 -32.71
N SER A 279 15.93 19.80 -33.66
CA SER A 279 16.63 20.80 -34.48
C SER A 279 15.72 21.74 -35.28
N ASN A 280 14.50 21.30 -35.59
CA ASN A 280 13.54 22.04 -36.41
C ASN A 280 12.40 22.64 -35.58
N LEU A 281 12.44 22.49 -34.26
CA LEU A 281 11.40 22.99 -33.37
C LEU A 281 11.66 24.45 -32.99
N THR A 282 10.58 25.19 -32.94
CA THR A 282 10.51 26.57 -32.47
C THR A 282 9.79 26.62 -31.12
N VAL A 283 9.83 27.78 -30.46
CA VAL A 283 9.12 28.00 -29.19
C VAL A 283 7.60 27.76 -29.28
N ASN A 284 7.02 27.80 -30.48
CA ASN A 284 5.59 27.59 -30.69
C ASN A 284 5.20 26.10 -30.76
N ASP A 285 6.17 25.19 -30.87
CA ASP A 285 5.91 23.75 -31.02
C ASP A 285 5.78 23.02 -29.67
N TYR A 286 6.35 23.58 -28.61
CA TYR A 286 6.33 22.97 -27.27
C TYR A 286 5.01 23.09 -26.50
N PRO A 287 4.24 24.20 -26.59
CA PRO A 287 3.04 24.37 -25.79
C PRO A 287 2.01 23.24 -25.94
N PHE A 288 1.40 22.85 -24.82
CA PHE A 288 0.38 21.81 -24.77
C PHE A 288 -0.68 22.19 -23.74
N VAL A 289 -1.93 22.28 -24.17
CA VAL A 289 -3.04 22.65 -23.30
C VAL A 289 -3.96 21.46 -23.08
N SER A 290 -4.05 21.01 -21.83
CA SER A 290 -4.90 19.89 -21.41
C SER A 290 -6.02 20.41 -20.51
N LYS A 291 -7.21 20.66 -21.09
CA LYS A 291 -8.41 21.03 -20.31
C LYS A 291 -9.00 19.82 -19.59
N GLU A 292 -9.05 18.70 -20.29
CA GLU A 292 -9.38 17.35 -19.81
C GLU A 292 -8.10 16.51 -19.70
N ARG A 293 -8.17 15.39 -19.01
CA ARG A 293 -7.05 14.47 -18.86
C ARG A 293 -6.75 13.81 -20.20
N ARG A 294 -5.50 13.95 -20.67
CA ARG A 294 -5.02 13.39 -21.95
C ARG A 294 -3.91 12.40 -21.71
N TYR A 295 -3.97 11.29 -22.44
CA TYR A 295 -2.93 10.26 -22.43
C TYR A 295 -1.66 10.70 -23.17
N GLU A 296 -1.78 11.56 -24.19
CA GLU A 296 -0.71 11.81 -25.15
C GLU A 296 -0.30 13.28 -25.27
N TYR A 297 1.01 13.51 -25.38
CA TYR A 297 1.64 14.74 -25.85
C TYR A 297 2.25 14.47 -27.24
N LYS A 298 1.76 15.19 -28.26
CA LYS A 298 2.23 15.05 -29.64
C LYS A 298 3.20 16.17 -29.97
N ILE A 299 4.38 15.81 -30.43
CA ILE A 299 5.39 16.78 -30.86
C ILE A 299 6.20 16.21 -32.02
N ASN A 300 6.32 16.99 -33.10
CA ASN A 300 7.06 16.62 -34.31
C ASN A 300 6.72 15.22 -34.88
N GLY A 301 5.44 14.83 -34.86
CA GLY A 301 4.99 13.52 -35.33
C GLY A 301 5.23 12.35 -34.37
N VAL A 302 5.86 12.58 -33.22
CA VAL A 302 6.04 11.60 -32.15
C VAL A 302 4.94 11.75 -31.11
N ILE A 303 4.41 10.63 -30.63
CA ILE A 303 3.42 10.56 -29.56
C ILE A 303 4.14 10.12 -28.29
N ILE A 304 4.12 10.96 -27.26
CA ILE A 304 4.71 10.66 -25.96
C ILE A 304 3.59 10.50 -24.93
N PRO A 305 3.45 9.35 -24.25
CA PRO A 305 2.52 9.21 -23.15
C PRO A 305 2.83 10.20 -22.02
N THR A 306 1.82 10.90 -21.50
CA THR A 306 1.99 11.89 -20.41
C THR A 306 2.48 11.24 -19.11
N GLY A 307 2.22 9.94 -18.92
CA GLY A 307 2.78 9.13 -17.84
C GLY A 307 4.31 8.98 -17.90
N GLU A 308 4.91 9.00 -19.09
CA GLU A 308 6.37 8.97 -19.24
C GLU A 308 7.00 10.30 -18.85
N ILE A 309 6.38 11.41 -19.26
CA ILE A 309 6.79 12.77 -18.84
C ILE A 309 6.72 12.87 -17.31
N ARG A 310 5.62 12.42 -16.72
CA ARG A 310 5.45 12.36 -15.25
C ARG A 310 6.58 11.57 -14.61
N SER A 311 6.87 10.38 -15.10
CA SER A 311 7.88 9.49 -14.53
C SER A 311 9.28 10.07 -14.63
N TYR A 312 9.64 10.62 -15.80
CA TYR A 312 10.96 11.20 -16.05
C TYR A 312 11.24 12.41 -15.15
N PHE A 313 10.31 13.37 -15.11
CA PHE A 313 10.46 14.59 -14.32
C PHE A 313 9.95 14.48 -12.88
N LYS A 314 9.55 13.29 -12.44
CA LYS A 314 9.00 13.00 -11.10
C LYS A 314 7.84 13.94 -10.73
N LEU A 315 6.94 14.17 -11.68
CA LEU A 315 5.78 15.04 -11.51
C LEU A 315 4.72 14.37 -10.62
N ARG A 316 3.89 15.20 -9.97
CA ARG A 316 2.84 14.71 -9.06
C ARG A 316 1.74 13.91 -9.77
N SER A 317 1.45 14.24 -11.03
CA SER A 317 0.45 13.57 -11.87
C SER A 317 0.80 13.69 -13.37
N SER A 318 0.09 12.96 -14.22
CA SER A 318 0.15 13.07 -15.68
C SER A 318 -0.86 14.05 -16.26
N PHE A 319 -1.62 14.76 -15.41
CA PHE A 319 -2.60 15.75 -15.84
C PHE A 319 -2.02 17.16 -15.78
N PHE A 320 -1.48 17.65 -16.89
CA PHE A 320 -0.82 18.95 -16.94
C PHE A 320 -0.94 19.66 -18.29
N SER A 321 -0.58 20.94 -18.29
CA SER A 321 -0.34 21.76 -19.49
C SER A 321 1.11 22.26 -19.49
N ILE A 322 1.65 22.53 -20.68
CA ILE A 322 3.02 22.95 -20.93
C ILE A 322 2.98 24.34 -21.56
N ASP A 323 3.72 25.28 -20.99
CA ASP A 323 3.98 26.61 -21.54
C ASP A 323 5.49 26.81 -21.73
N VAL A 324 5.90 27.63 -22.70
CA VAL A 324 7.28 28.12 -22.79
C VAL A 324 7.44 29.39 -21.95
N VAL A 325 8.53 29.48 -21.20
CA VAL A 325 8.94 30.66 -20.41
C VAL A 325 10.37 31.06 -20.79
N SER A 326 10.82 32.25 -20.40
CA SER A 326 12.08 32.85 -20.87
C SER A 326 13.30 31.93 -20.84
N ASN A 327 13.40 31.02 -19.86
CA ASN A 327 14.53 30.11 -19.68
C ASN A 327 14.14 28.61 -19.66
N GLY A 328 13.02 28.22 -20.27
CA GLY A 328 12.63 26.81 -20.31
C GLY A 328 11.16 26.53 -20.48
N ILE A 329 10.75 25.38 -19.94
CA ILE A 329 9.39 24.90 -19.96
C ILE A 329 8.77 25.06 -18.58
N ARG A 330 7.53 25.54 -18.54
CA ARG A 330 6.69 25.56 -17.34
C ARG A 330 5.60 24.52 -17.51
N ILE A 331 5.55 23.55 -16.60
CA ILE A 331 4.53 22.52 -16.53
C ILE A 331 3.57 22.87 -15.40
N LYS A 332 2.31 23.14 -15.75
CA LYS A 332 1.22 23.40 -14.80
C LYS A 332 0.33 22.18 -14.71
N GLY A 333 0.37 21.49 -13.59
CA GLY A 333 -0.38 20.27 -13.40
C GLY A 333 -1.50 20.35 -12.38
N ARG A 334 -2.30 19.29 -12.39
CA ARG A 334 -3.50 19.13 -11.57
C ARG A 334 -3.51 17.78 -10.89
N GLY A 335 -3.90 17.76 -9.62
CA GLY A 335 -3.99 16.53 -8.83
C GLY A 335 -2.65 15.91 -8.43
N TYR A 336 -2.74 14.78 -7.74
CA TYR A 336 -1.63 13.97 -7.26
C TYR A 336 -2.02 12.51 -7.35
N GLY A 337 -1.24 11.74 -8.10
CA GLY A 337 -1.40 10.30 -8.24
C GLY A 337 -1.36 9.89 -9.70
N HIS A 338 -1.62 8.60 -9.92
CA HIS A 338 -1.92 8.08 -11.25
C HIS A 338 -3.25 8.64 -11.74
#